data_AF-A0A1H2I0I6-F1
#
_entry.id   AF-A0A1H2I0I6-F1
#
_cell.length_a   1.000
_cell.length_b   1.000
_cell.length_c   1.000
_cell.angle_alpha   90.00
_cell.angle_beta   90.00
_cell.angle_gamma   90.00
#
_symmetry.space_group_name_H-M   'P 1'
#
loop_
_entity.id
_entity.type
_entity.pdbx_description
1 polymer ?
#
loop_
_entity_poly.entity_id
_entity_poly.type
_entity_poly.pdbx_seq_one_letter_code
_entity_poly.pdbx_strand_id
1 'polypeptide(L)'
;MEYLINSLDCQEIERITGEDLKTIKQWKKGYRKVPVSAIRLLRLYIDGEASALLGKEWDGHIFRNNLLFIPEWRRGLAPSEIRSLFWQGQLVSSLKTEIELLKKELERRNLEIDNLEVKADFYRRQLVLESRFGLILQRSFN
;
A
#
# COMPACT_ATOMS: atom_id res chain seq x y z
N MET A 1 18.78 4.85 30.46
CA MET A 1 17.94 6.05 30.23
C MET A 1 18.65 7.32 30.63
N GLU A 2 19.27 7.39 31.82
CA GLU A 2 20.05 8.57 32.25
C GLU A 2 21.32 8.83 31.43
N TYR A 3 21.87 7.82 30.75
CA TYR A 3 23.07 7.97 29.92
C TYR A 3 22.89 9.01 28.80
N LEU A 4 21.72 9.05 28.15
CA LEU A 4 21.46 9.95 27.00
C LEU A 4 21.52 11.44 27.38
N ILE A 5 21.09 11.75 28.60
CA ILE A 5 21.04 13.14 29.11
C ILE A 5 22.41 13.56 29.62
N ASN A 6 23.17 12.62 30.17
CA ASN A 6 24.50 12.88 30.70
C ASN A 6 25.58 12.90 29.61
N SER A 7 25.36 12.24 28.46
CA SER A 7 26.30 12.18 27.34
C SER A 7 26.25 13.41 26.42
N LEU A 8 25.12 14.12 26.36
CA LEU A 8 24.91 15.24 25.44
C LEU A 8 25.15 16.60 26.10
N ASP A 9 25.46 17.62 25.31
CA ASP A 9 25.49 18.99 25.82
C ASP A 9 24.08 19.55 26.08
N CYS A 10 23.96 20.52 26.99
CA CYS A 10 22.68 21.15 27.31
C CYS A 10 22.06 21.84 26.09
N GLN A 11 22.87 22.45 25.21
CA GLN A 11 22.37 23.12 24.00
C GLN A 11 21.81 22.13 22.99
N GLU A 12 22.41 20.95 22.89
CA GLU A 12 21.94 19.90 21.99
C GLU A 12 20.62 19.29 22.47
N ILE A 13 20.49 19.07 23.79
CA ILE A 13 19.22 18.64 24.39
C ILE A 13 18.14 19.71 24.16
N GLU A 14 18.44 20.99 24.36
CA GLU A 14 17.51 22.10 24.08
C GLU A 14 17.03 22.10 22.63
N ARG A 15 17.94 21.91 21.67
CA ARG A 15 17.61 21.82 20.25
C ARG A 15 16.68 20.64 19.93
N ILE A 16 16.88 19.50 20.58
CA ILE A 16 16.11 18.28 20.32
C ILE A 16 14.74 18.31 21.01
N THR A 17 14.69 18.74 22.28
CA THR A 17 13.47 18.66 23.10
C THR A 17 12.69 19.97 23.13
N GLY A 18 13.28 21.10 22.75
CA GLY A 18 12.67 22.43 22.78
C GLY A 18 12.47 23.00 24.19
N GLU A 19 13.19 22.47 25.18
CA GLU A 19 13.00 22.79 26.60
C GLU A 19 14.06 23.76 27.11
N ASP A 20 13.69 24.61 28.07
CA ASP A 20 14.57 25.67 28.57
C ASP A 20 15.84 25.11 29.25
N LEU A 21 16.97 25.79 29.05
CA LEU A 21 18.27 25.42 29.61
C LEU A 21 18.25 25.26 31.14
N LYS A 22 17.42 26.02 31.86
CA LYS A 22 17.30 25.89 33.32
C LYS A 22 16.68 24.55 33.69
N THR A 23 15.64 24.13 32.97
CA THR A 23 14.97 22.83 33.13
C THR A 23 15.93 21.69 32.79
N ILE A 24 16.67 21.80 31.69
CA ILE A 24 17.65 20.78 31.28
C ILE A 24 18.78 20.64 32.30
N LYS A 25 19.29 21.75 32.85
CA LYS A 25 20.29 21.71 33.93
C LYS A 25 19.75 21.02 35.19
N GLN A 26 18.47 21.19 35.51
CA GLN A 26 17.84 20.47 36.62
C GLN A 26 17.68 18.98 36.35
N TRP A 27 17.42 18.58 35.09
CA TRP A 27 17.39 17.19 34.67
C TRP A 27 18.74 16.51 34.84
N LYS A 28 19.82 17.12 34.33
CA LYS A 28 21.19 16.61 34.48
C LYS A 28 21.63 16.45 35.93
N LYS A 29 21.20 17.38 36.81
CA LYS A 29 21.51 17.32 38.24
C LYS A 29 20.61 16.37 39.04
N GLY A 30 19.60 15.76 38.41
CA GLY A 30 18.66 14.86 39.06
C GLY A 30 17.61 15.54 39.95
N TYR A 31 17.52 16.88 39.95
CA TYR A 31 16.55 17.62 40.76
C TYR A 31 15.11 17.48 40.23
N ARG A 32 14.95 17.17 38.94
CA ARG A 32 13.66 17.01 38.29
C ARG A 32 13.68 15.80 37.39
N LYS A 33 12.64 14.96 37.48
CA LYS A 33 12.47 13.81 36.58
C LYS A 33 12.27 14.28 35.15
N VAL A 34 12.89 13.57 34.22
CA VAL A 34 12.82 13.89 32.79
C VAL A 34 11.50 13.35 32.25
N PRO A 35 10.73 14.16 31.50
CA PRO A 35 9.52 13.70 30.85
C PRO A 35 9.80 12.52 29.90
N VAL A 36 8.86 11.56 29.86
CA VAL A 36 8.96 10.39 28.96
C VAL A 36 9.03 10.82 27.50
N SER A 37 8.31 11.88 27.11
CA SER A 37 8.35 12.48 25.77
C SER A 37 9.75 12.94 25.38
N ALA A 38 10.44 13.66 26.27
CA ALA A 38 11.81 14.12 26.05
C ALA A 38 12.78 12.93 25.86
N ILE A 39 12.63 11.86 26.66
CA ILE A 39 13.44 10.64 26.51
C ILE A 39 13.20 9.98 25.15
N ARG A 40 11.93 9.91 24.70
CA ARG A 40 11.58 9.33 23.39
C ARG A 40 12.16 10.13 22.22
N LEU A 41 12.12 11.46 22.30
CA LEU A 41 12.74 12.34 21.29
C LEU A 41 14.25 12.17 21.24
N LEU A 42 14.91 12.12 22.41
CA LEU A 42 16.35 11.90 22.48
C LEU A 42 16.74 10.55 21.86
N ARG A 43 15.99 9.47 22.16
CA ARG A 43 16.20 8.15 21.53
C ARG A 43 16.06 8.20 20.01
N LEU A 44 15.00 8.83 19.51
CA LEU A 44 14.78 8.98 18.07
C LEU A 44 15.93 9.74 17.41
N TYR A 45 16.43 10.81 18.04
CA TYR A 45 17.46 11.65 17.45
C TYR A 45 18.87 11.03 17.52
N ILE A 46 19.19 10.34 18.61
CA ILE A 46 20.53 9.78 18.87
C ILE A 46 20.66 8.37 18.30
N ASP A 47 19.75 7.48 18.71
CA ASP A 47 19.78 6.08 18.32
C ASP A 47 19.12 5.87 16.93
N GLY A 48 18.38 6.86 16.44
CA GLY A 48 17.61 6.76 15.21
C GLY A 48 16.34 5.89 15.38
N GLU A 49 16.08 5.38 16.58
CA GLU A 49 15.07 4.34 16.80
C GLU A 49 13.65 4.90 16.60
N ALA A 50 12.98 4.45 15.53
CA ALA A 50 11.65 4.90 15.17
C ALA A 50 10.58 4.46 16.19
N SER A 51 10.77 3.27 16.76
CA SER A 51 9.87 2.65 17.75
C SER A 51 9.63 3.55 18.97
N ALA A 52 10.64 4.35 19.34
CA ALA A 52 10.60 5.21 20.51
C ALA A 52 9.45 6.23 20.46
N LEU A 53 9.10 6.69 19.26
CA LEU A 53 8.07 7.72 19.07
C LEU A 53 6.84 7.18 18.33
N LEU A 54 7.03 6.31 17.34
CA LEU A 54 5.98 5.85 16.44
C LEU A 54 5.27 4.56 16.91
N GLY A 55 5.79 3.91 17.96
CA GLY A 55 5.18 2.73 18.57
C GLY A 55 5.79 1.41 18.12
N LYS A 56 5.24 0.30 18.62
CA LYS A 56 5.82 -1.04 18.47
C LYS A 56 5.91 -1.55 17.03
N GLU A 57 5.06 -1.06 16.13
CA GLU A 57 5.08 -1.45 14.70
C GLU A 57 6.37 -0.97 13.99
N TRP A 58 7.03 0.03 14.57
CA TRP A 58 8.29 0.58 14.07
C TRP A 58 9.51 -0.03 14.75
N ASP A 59 9.35 -1.16 15.45
CA ASP A 59 10.48 -1.87 16.03
C ASP A 59 11.49 -2.30 14.96
N GLY A 60 12.77 -2.18 15.28
CA GLY A 60 13.88 -2.40 14.35
C GLY A 60 14.03 -1.36 13.23
N HIS A 61 13.13 -0.38 13.09
CA HIS A 61 13.25 0.69 12.09
C HIS A 61 14.13 1.82 12.60
N ILE A 62 15.08 2.25 11.77
CA ILE A 62 16.11 3.22 12.16
C ILE A 62 16.16 4.38 11.18
N PHE A 63 16.05 5.61 11.67
CA PHE A 63 16.33 6.83 10.94
C PHE A 63 17.82 7.17 11.04
N ARG A 64 18.53 7.16 9.92
CA ARG A 64 19.96 7.52 9.87
C ARG A 64 20.27 8.25 8.57
N ASN A 65 21.04 9.33 8.66
CA ASN A 65 21.46 10.12 7.50
C ASN A 65 20.28 10.56 6.60
N ASN A 66 19.15 10.94 7.21
CA ASN A 66 17.91 11.30 6.50
C ASN A 66 17.29 10.17 5.66
N LEU A 67 17.65 8.91 5.94
CA LEU A 67 17.07 7.72 5.34
C LEU A 67 16.37 6.89 6.40
N LEU A 68 15.30 6.20 6.01
CA LEU A 68 14.62 5.20 6.83
C LEU A 68 15.17 3.81 6.50
N PHE A 69 15.80 3.16 7.47
CA PHE A 69 16.22 1.77 7.37
C PHE A 69 15.10 0.88 7.91
N ILE A 70 14.62 0.00 7.04
CA ILE A 70 13.63 -1.03 7.36
C ILE A 70 14.40 -2.32 7.67
N PRO A 71 14.00 -3.11 8.68
CA PRO A 71 14.53 -4.45 8.88
C PRO A 71 14.51 -5.25 7.57
N GLU A 72 15.53 -6.09 7.34
CA GLU A 72 15.69 -6.91 6.13
C GLU A 72 16.06 -6.15 4.84
N TRP A 73 15.97 -4.81 4.82
CA TRP A 73 16.35 -4.01 3.67
C TRP A 73 17.82 -3.62 3.75
N ARG A 74 18.59 -3.96 2.71
CA ARG A 74 20.04 -3.64 2.65
C ARG A 74 20.33 -2.15 2.55
N ARG A 75 19.37 -1.35 2.05
CA ARG A 75 19.52 0.10 1.82
C ARG A 75 18.44 0.87 2.57
N GLY A 76 18.80 2.05 3.04
CA GLY A 76 17.85 3.01 3.58
C GLY A 76 17.00 3.63 2.47
N LEU A 77 15.77 4.00 2.81
CA LEU A 77 14.81 4.64 1.93
C LEU A 77 14.88 6.15 2.05
N ALA A 78 15.00 6.83 0.92
CA ALA A 78 14.85 8.27 0.85
C ALA A 78 13.37 8.69 0.97
N PRO A 79 13.07 9.90 1.47
CA PRO A 79 11.70 10.40 1.53
C PRO A 79 10.95 10.38 0.19
N SER A 80 11.66 10.61 -0.92
CA SER A 80 11.10 10.50 -2.28
C SER A 80 10.71 9.07 -2.65
N GLU A 81 11.52 8.10 -2.24
CA GLU A 81 11.23 6.68 -2.49
C GLU A 81 10.03 6.21 -1.66
N ILE A 82 9.92 6.63 -0.40
CA ILE A 82 8.74 6.35 0.44
C ILE A 82 7.47 6.86 -0.22
N ARG A 83 7.48 8.10 -0.73
CA ARG A 83 6.35 8.66 -1.48
C ARG A 83 6.07 7.86 -2.76
N SER A 84 7.11 7.46 -3.48
CA SER A 84 6.96 6.65 -4.70
C SER A 84 6.31 5.29 -4.40
N LEU A 85 6.69 4.63 -3.31
CA LEU A 85 6.12 3.34 -2.89
C LEU A 85 4.62 3.44 -2.63
N PHE A 86 4.15 4.53 -2.01
CA PHE A 86 2.73 4.77 -1.80
C PHE A 86 1.96 4.81 -3.13
N TRP A 87 2.43 5.61 -4.09
CA TRP A 87 1.79 5.74 -5.40
C TRP A 87 1.85 4.44 -6.21
N GLN A 88 2.96 3.71 -6.14
CA GLN A 88 3.08 2.39 -6.75
C GLN A 88 2.08 1.40 -6.15
N GLY A 89 1.91 1.41 -4.83
CA GLY A 89 0.90 0.58 -4.15
C GLY A 89 -0.51 0.89 -4.62
N GLN A 90 -0.86 2.18 -4.74
CA GLN A 90 -2.16 2.60 -5.26
C GLN A 90 -2.37 2.18 -6.72
N LEU A 91 -1.37 2.35 -7.57
CA LEU A 91 -1.42 1.91 -8.97
C LEU A 91 -1.63 0.41 -9.08
N VAL A 92 -0.86 -0.39 -8.32
CA VAL A 92 -1.01 -1.86 -8.30
C VAL A 92 -2.41 -2.26 -7.84
N SER A 93 -2.96 -1.60 -6.82
CA SER A 93 -4.34 -1.85 -6.37
C SER A 93 -5.36 -1.57 -7.47
N SER A 94 -5.27 -0.40 -8.10
CA SER A 94 -6.16 0.01 -9.20
C SER A 94 -6.09 -0.97 -10.37
N LEU A 95 -4.88 -1.33 -10.80
CA LEU A 95 -4.68 -2.28 -11.89
C LEU A 95 -5.23 -3.67 -11.56
N LYS A 96 -5.11 -4.14 -10.32
CA LYS A 96 -5.71 -5.40 -9.89
C LYS A 96 -7.23 -5.38 -10.04
N THR A 97 -7.89 -4.32 -9.57
CA THR A 97 -9.34 -4.17 -9.72
C THR A 97 -9.76 -4.11 -11.18
N GLU A 98 -9.03 -3.38 -12.02
CA GLU A 98 -9.31 -3.31 -13.45
C GLU A 98 -9.19 -4.68 -14.14
N ILE A 99 -8.14 -5.44 -13.82
CA ILE A 99 -7.97 -6.81 -14.33
C ILE A 99 -9.14 -7.71 -13.92
N GLU A 100 -9.62 -7.60 -12.69
CA GLU A 100 -10.77 -8.39 -12.23
C GLU A 100 -12.05 -8.03 -13.00
N LEU A 101 -12.30 -6.75 -13.25
CA LEU A 101 -13.45 -6.30 -14.02
C LEU A 101 -13.37 -6.76 -15.48
N LEU A 102 -12.20 -6.64 -16.11
CA LEU A 102 -11.98 -7.08 -17.48
C LEU A 102 -12.18 -8.60 -17.63
N LYS A 103 -11.71 -9.39 -16.67
CA LYS A 103 -11.95 -10.84 -16.67
C LYS A 103 -13.43 -11.19 -16.60
N LYS A 104 -14.19 -10.52 -15.74
CA LYS A 104 -15.65 -10.71 -15.64
C LYS A 104 -16.37 -10.32 -16.92
N GLU A 105 -15.95 -9.22 -17.56
CA GLU A 105 -16.53 -8.81 -18.84
C GLU A 105 -16.24 -9.83 -19.95
N LEU A 106 -15.01 -10.36 -20.01
CA LEU A 106 -14.65 -11.41 -20.96
C LEU A 106 -15.51 -12.67 -20.76
N GLU A 107 -15.69 -13.13 -19.52
CA GLU A 107 -16.56 -14.27 -19.20
C GLU A 107 -18.00 -14.01 -19.66
N ARG A 108 -18.54 -12.82 -19.38
CA ARG A 108 -19.89 -12.42 -19.82
C ARG A 108 -20.02 -12.47 -21.34
N ARG A 109 -19.03 -11.95 -22.07
CA ARG A 109 -19.03 -11.93 -23.53
C ARG A 109 -18.92 -13.31 -24.14
N ASN A 110 -18.10 -14.19 -23.56
CA ASN A 110 -18.01 -15.58 -24.02
C ASN A 110 -19.36 -16.29 -23.89
N LEU A 111 -20.05 -16.13 -22.75
CA LEU A 111 -21.39 -16.69 -22.56
C LEU A 111 -22.40 -16.12 -23.57
N GLU A 112 -22.30 -14.83 -23.89
CA GLU A 112 -23.16 -14.21 -24.91
C GLU A 112 -22.91 -14.81 -26.30
N ILE A 113 -21.64 -15.01 -26.67
CA ILE A 113 -21.23 -15.64 -27.94
C ILE A 113 -21.78 -17.08 -28.02
N ASP A 114 -21.55 -17.90 -26.99
CA ASP A 114 -22.03 -19.29 -26.95
C ASP A 114 -23.55 -19.36 -27.17
N ASN A 115 -24.30 -18.46 -26.53
CA ASN A 115 -25.75 -18.38 -26.69
C ASN A 115 -26.18 -17.96 -28.11
N LEU A 116 -25.43 -17.06 -28.73
CA LEU A 116 -25.69 -16.63 -30.11
C LEU A 116 -25.36 -17.73 -31.11
N GLU A 117 -24.31 -18.52 -30.89
CA GLU A 117 -23.97 -19.68 -31.72
C GLU A 117 -25.08 -20.73 -31.69
N VAL A 118 -25.59 -21.07 -30.50
CA VAL A 118 -26.72 -22.00 -30.35
C VAL A 118 -27.96 -21.50 -31.11
N LYS A 119 -28.28 -20.20 -31.01
CA LYS A 119 -29.41 -19.60 -31.73
C LYS A 119 -29.18 -19.62 -33.25
N ALA A 120 -27.98 -19.28 -33.71
CA ALA A 120 -27.65 -19.27 -35.13
C ALA A 120 -27.79 -20.67 -35.74
N ASP A 121 -27.31 -21.70 -35.04
CA ASP A 121 -27.43 -23.08 -35.48
C ASP A 121 -28.87 -23.59 -35.50
N PHE A 122 -29.68 -23.20 -34.52
CA PHE A 122 -31.12 -23.47 -34.53
C PHE A 122 -31.79 -22.87 -35.78
N TYR A 123 -31.58 -21.58 -36.06
CA TYR A 123 -32.19 -20.92 -37.22
C TYR A 123 -31.68 -21.48 -38.55
N ARG A 124 -30.40 -21.85 -38.65
CA ARG A 124 -29.87 -22.55 -39.85
C ARG A 124 -30.62 -23.85 -40.11
N ARG A 125 -30.85 -24.67 -39.08
CA ARG A 125 -31.59 -25.94 -39.22
C ARG A 125 -33.05 -25.68 -39.61
N GLN A 126 -33.69 -24.70 -38.98
CA GLN A 126 -35.07 -24.32 -39.29
C GLN A 126 -35.22 -23.87 -40.75
N LEU A 127 -34.33 -22.98 -41.23
CA LEU A 127 -34.34 -22.49 -42.61
C LEU A 127 -34.23 -23.63 -43.64
N VAL A 128 -33.36 -24.62 -43.37
CA VAL A 128 -33.22 -25.81 -44.24
C VAL A 128 -34.51 -26.62 -44.29
N LEU A 129 -35.19 -26.80 -43.15
CA LEU A 129 -36.46 -27.50 -43.09
C LEU A 129 -37.55 -26.73 -43.85
N GLU A 130 -37.70 -25.44 -43.59
CA GLU A 130 -38.67 -24.57 -44.27
C GLU A 130 -38.45 -24.57 -45.79
N SER A 131 -37.20 -24.50 -46.24
CA SER A 131 -36.86 -24.56 -47.67
C SER A 131 -37.28 -25.89 -48.30
N ARG A 132 -37.04 -27.02 -47.60
CA ARG A 132 -37.47 -28.35 -48.06
C ARG A 132 -38.99 -28.49 -48.10
N PHE A 133 -39.70 -27.99 -47.08
CA PHE A 133 -41.16 -27.97 -47.07
C PHE A 133 -41.71 -27.11 -48.22
N GLY A 134 -41.14 -25.93 -48.47
CA GLY A 134 -41.51 -25.08 -49.60
C GLY A 134 -41.36 -25.79 -50.94
N LEU A 135 -40.25 -26.51 -51.15
CA LEU A 135 -40.05 -27.32 -52.36
C LEU A 135 -41.08 -28.45 -52.51
N ILE A 136 -41.44 -29.12 -51.41
CA ILE A 136 -42.46 -30.17 -51.43
C ILE A 136 -43.83 -29.57 -51.78
N LEU A 137 -44.22 -28.48 -51.13
CA LEU A 137 -45.49 -27.80 -51.41
C LEU A 137 -45.55 -27.32 -52.88
N GLN A 138 -44.47 -26.74 -53.39
CA GLN A 138 -44.39 -26.33 -54.79
C GLN A 138 -44.57 -27.51 -55.76
N ARG A 139 -44.03 -28.69 -55.44
CA ARG A 139 -44.15 -29.89 -56.28
C ARG A 139 -45.50 -30.60 -56.15
N SER A 140 -46.19 -30.44 -55.04
CA SER A 140 -47.47 -31.12 -54.78
C SER A 140 -48.68 -30.32 -55.24
N PHE A 141 -48.55 -29.00 -55.41
CA PHE A 141 -49.65 -28.09 -55.75
C PHE A 141 -49.46 -27.27 -57.05
N ASN A 142 -48.43 -27.58 -57.85
CA ASN A 142 -48.31 -27.23 -59.27
C ASN A 142 -48.47 -28.49 -60.12
#